data_AF-A0A0F8Z6P5-F1
#
_entry.id   AF-A0A0F8Z6P5-F1
#
_cell.length_a   1.000
_cell.length_b   1.000
_cell.length_c   1.000
_cell.angle_alpha   90.00
_cell.angle_beta   90.00
_cell.angle_gamma   90.00
#
_symmetry.space_group_name_H-M   'P 1'
#
loop_
_entity.id
_entity.type
_entity.pdbx_description
1 polymer ?
#
loop_
_entity_poly.entity_id
_entity_poly.type
_entity_poly.pdbx_seq_one_letter_code
_entity_poly.pdbx_strand_id
1 'polypeptide(L)'
;LFPSKAFFNKPTDIRSAWEYALKKAKIENFKFHDLRHSCASYLAMNGCTIVEIAGVLGHKTLQMVKRYSHLSDSHLSEVVSRMNEKILG
;
A
#
# COMPACT_ATOMS: atom_id res chain seq x y z
N LEU A 1 11.04 14.39 -11.32
CA LEU A 1 9.73 14.78 -11.87
C LEU A 1 9.54 14.09 -13.21
N PHE A 2 8.34 13.59 -13.52
CA PHE A 2 8.09 12.94 -14.81
C PHE A 2 8.01 13.98 -15.93
N PRO A 3 8.84 13.88 -17.00
CA PRO A 3 8.89 14.89 -18.05
C PRO A 3 7.59 14.87 -18.87
N SER A 4 7.10 16.06 -19.26
CA SER A 4 5.98 16.17 -20.20
C SER A 4 6.46 15.96 -21.62
N LYS A 5 5.70 15.15 -22.38
CA LYS A 5 5.93 14.97 -23.82
C LYS A 5 5.61 16.23 -24.63
N ALA A 6 4.75 17.10 -24.12
CA ALA A 6 4.27 18.30 -24.82
C ALA A 6 5.00 19.59 -24.40
N PHE A 7 5.56 19.64 -23.19
CA PHE A 7 6.21 20.84 -22.65
C PHE A 7 7.53 20.50 -21.96
N PHE A 8 8.65 20.95 -22.52
CA PHE A 8 9.98 20.65 -21.97
C PHE A 8 10.22 21.25 -20.58
N ASN A 9 9.56 22.38 -20.27
CA ASN A 9 9.74 23.11 -19.01
C ASN A 9 8.61 22.89 -17.99
N LYS A 10 7.76 21.87 -18.17
CA LYS A 10 6.69 21.54 -17.23
C LYS A 10 6.60 20.03 -16.99
N PRO A 11 6.43 19.57 -15.74
CA PRO A 11 6.16 18.16 -15.46
C PRO A 11 4.84 17.70 -16.10
N THR A 12 4.72 16.39 -16.36
CA THR A 12 3.45 15.78 -16.76
C THR A 12 2.42 15.94 -15.66
N ASP A 13 1.21 16.40 -16.01
CA ASP A 13 0.06 16.32 -15.11
C ASP A 13 -0.46 14.88 -15.04
N ILE A 14 -0.56 14.37 -13.81
CA ILE A 14 -1.04 13.02 -13.53
C ILE A 14 -2.56 12.97 -13.33
N ARG A 15 -3.21 14.12 -13.10
CA ARG A 15 -4.62 14.18 -12.70
C ARG A 15 -5.54 13.67 -13.80
N SER A 16 -5.36 14.08 -15.05
CA SER A 16 -6.20 13.60 -16.15
C SER A 16 -6.07 12.09 -16.37
N ALA A 17 -4.84 11.56 -16.31
CA ALA A 17 -4.59 10.12 -16.43
C ALA A 17 -5.21 9.34 -15.26
N TRP A 18 -5.17 9.91 -14.05
CA TRP A 18 -5.79 9.36 -12.85
C TRP A 18 -7.31 9.29 -12.95
N GLU A 19 -7.97 10.40 -13.31
CA GLU A 19 -9.43 10.47 -13.47
C GLU A 19 -9.91 9.51 -14.57
N TYR A 20 -9.15 9.39 -15.67
CA TYR A 20 -9.42 8.41 -16.72
C TYR A 20 -9.31 6.96 -16.22
N ALA A 21 -8.27 6.63 -15.43
CA ALA A 21 -8.10 5.30 -14.86
C ALA A 21 -9.25 4.94 -13.91
N LEU A 22 -9.67 5.87 -13.04
CA LEU A 22 -10.83 5.67 -12.14
C LEU A 22 -12.12 5.41 -12.93
N LYS A 23 -12.38 6.20 -13.97
CA LYS A 23 -13.55 6.04 -14.85
C LYS A 23 -13.55 4.67 -15.52
N LYS A 24 -12.40 4.22 -16.03
CA LYS A 24 -12.26 2.91 -16.69
C LYS A 24 -12.43 1.75 -15.70
N ALA A 25 -11.93 1.91 -14.48
CA ALA A 25 -12.06 0.92 -13.41
C ALA A 25 -13.45 0.94 -12.72
N LYS A 26 -14.31 1.92 -13.03
CA LYS A 26 -15.62 2.13 -12.38
C LYS A 26 -15.51 2.30 -10.85
N ILE A 27 -14.48 3.02 -10.41
CA ILE A 27 -14.23 3.29 -8.99
C ILE A 27 -14.68 4.72 -8.69
N GLU A 28 -15.53 4.87 -7.68
CA GLU A 28 -16.01 6.16 -7.18
C GLU A 28 -15.41 6.47 -5.80
N ASN A 29 -15.37 7.76 -5.43
CA ASN A 29 -14.90 8.23 -4.12
C ASN A 29 -13.48 7.77 -3.72
N PHE A 30 -12.58 7.57 -4.68
CA PHE A 30 -11.21 7.11 -4.45
C PHE A 30 -10.20 8.22 -4.76
N LYS A 31 -9.35 8.55 -3.78
CA LYS A 31 -8.32 9.59 -3.89
C LYS A 31 -6.98 8.97 -4.25
N PHE A 32 -6.10 9.77 -4.84
CA PHE A 32 -4.75 9.30 -5.19
C PHE A 32 -3.97 8.78 -3.97
N HIS A 33 -4.17 9.38 -2.79
CA HIS A 33 -3.54 8.92 -1.55
C HIS A 33 -4.02 7.52 -1.11
N ASP A 34 -5.18 7.08 -1.54
CA ASP A 34 -5.70 5.76 -1.17
C ASP A 34 -4.86 4.64 -1.81
N LEU A 35 -4.16 4.88 -2.92
CA LEU A 35 -3.18 3.95 -3.47
C LEU A 35 -2.04 3.65 -2.47
N ARG A 36 -1.59 4.67 -1.73
CA ARG A 36 -0.59 4.49 -0.68
C ARG A 36 -1.17 3.65 0.46
N HIS A 37 -2.44 3.85 0.80
CA HIS A 37 -3.11 3.02 1.79
C HIS A 37 -3.26 1.57 1.31
N SER A 38 -3.60 1.33 0.04
CA SER A 38 -3.66 -0.01 -0.54
C SER A 38 -2.31 -0.71 -0.49
N CYS A 39 -1.21 0.00 -0.81
CA CYS A 39 0.14 -0.56 -0.71
C CYS A 39 0.47 -1.02 0.72
N ALA A 40 0.17 -0.19 1.73
CA ALA A 40 0.34 -0.57 3.13
C ALA A 40 -0.47 -1.81 3.53
N SER A 41 -1.74 -1.87 3.10
CA SER A 41 -2.61 -3.02 3.36
C SER A 41 -2.06 -4.29 2.74
N TYR A 42 -1.58 -4.23 1.48
CA TYR A 42 -0.96 -5.39 0.83
C TYR A 42 0.30 -5.85 1.56
N LEU A 43 1.17 -4.93 1.98
CA LEU A 43 2.37 -5.30 2.74
C LEU A 43 2.00 -5.98 4.07
N ALA A 44 1.02 -5.44 4.81
CA ALA A 44 0.55 -6.04 6.05
C ALA A 44 -0.05 -7.44 5.84
N MET A 45 -0.87 -7.61 4.80
CA MET A 45 -1.47 -8.90 4.43
C MET A 45 -0.43 -9.93 3.99
N ASN A 46 0.72 -9.50 3.45
CA ASN A 46 1.84 -10.36 3.09
C ASN A 46 2.81 -10.62 4.26
N GLY A 47 2.45 -10.20 5.48
CA GLY A 47 3.21 -10.50 6.69
C GLY A 47 4.37 -9.54 6.98
N CYS A 48 4.48 -8.40 6.27
CA CYS A 48 5.45 -7.38 6.62
C CYS A 48 5.15 -6.81 8.01
N THR A 49 6.20 -6.61 8.80
CA THR A 49 6.13 -5.95 10.09
C THR A 49 5.80 -4.46 9.93
N ILE A 50 5.25 -3.86 10.99
CA ILE A 50 4.90 -2.42 11.03
C ILE A 50 6.13 -1.54 10.74
N VAL A 51 7.32 -1.98 11.14
CA VAL A 51 8.58 -1.25 10.91
C VAL A 51 8.98 -1.30 9.43
N GLU A 52 8.86 -2.44 8.77
CA GLU A 52 9.14 -2.59 7.33
C GLU A 52 8.16 -1.76 6.50
N ILE A 53 6.87 -1.79 6.84
CA ILE A 53 5.84 -0.97 6.18
C ILE A 53 6.14 0.52 6.36
N ALA A 54 6.58 0.94 7.55
CA ALA A 54 6.97 2.32 7.81
C ALA A 54 8.18 2.74 6.95
N GLY A 55 9.17 1.87 6.81
CA GLY A 55 10.36 2.09 5.99
C GLY A 55 10.02 2.21 4.50
N VAL A 56 9.30 1.23 3.94
CA VAL A 56 8.92 1.20 2.51
C VAL A 56 8.10 2.44 2.13
N LEU A 57 7.20 2.86 3.01
CA LEU A 57 6.34 4.00 2.74
C LEU A 57 6.99 5.32 3.15
N GLY A 58 8.08 5.34 3.89
CA GLY A 58 8.73 6.57 4.37
C GLY A 58 7.86 7.32 5.40
N HIS A 59 7.19 6.60 6.30
CA HIS A 59 6.46 7.21 7.40
C HIS A 59 7.42 7.80 8.44
N LYS A 60 7.14 9.03 8.90
CA LYS A 60 7.97 9.71 9.91
C LYS A 60 7.84 9.12 11.30
N THR A 61 6.68 8.54 11.61
CA THR A 61 6.40 7.94 12.93
C THR A 61 5.68 6.61 12.74
N LEU A 62 5.94 5.67 13.65
CA LEU A 62 5.24 4.38 13.66
C LEU A 62 3.74 4.52 13.93
N GLN A 63 3.30 5.63 14.53
CA GLN A 63 1.88 5.88 14.73
C GLN A 63 1.09 6.03 13.42
N MET A 64 1.72 6.51 12.35
CA MET A 64 1.08 6.59 11.03
C MET A 64 0.75 5.20 10.46
N VAL A 65 1.49 4.17 10.89
CA VAL A 65 1.38 2.80 10.37
C VAL A 65 0.52 1.90 11.24
N LYS A 66 0.25 2.28 12.50
CA LYS A 66 -0.63 1.49 13.38
C LYS A 66 -2.01 1.22 12.81
N ARG A 67 -2.49 2.05 11.88
CA ARG A 67 -3.73 1.79 11.13
C ARG A 67 -3.74 0.40 10.46
N TYR A 68 -2.59 -0.19 10.14
CA TYR A 68 -2.50 -1.48 9.44
C TYR A 68 -2.21 -2.67 10.35
N SER A 69 -2.01 -2.47 11.67
CA SER A 69 -1.61 -3.56 12.57
C SER A 69 -2.67 -4.67 12.68
N HIS A 70 -3.95 -4.32 12.55
CA HIS A 70 -5.03 -5.31 12.60
C HIS A 70 -5.01 -6.29 11.42
N LEU A 71 -4.41 -5.91 10.27
CA LEU A 71 -4.25 -6.80 9.12
C LEU A 71 -3.14 -7.83 9.32
N SER A 72 -2.19 -7.57 10.21
CA SER A 72 -1.19 -8.57 10.61
C SER A 72 -1.71 -9.56 11.66
N ASP A 73 -2.75 -9.22 12.42
CA ASP A 73 -3.28 -10.12 13.47
C ASP A 73 -3.93 -11.39 12.87
N SER A 74 -4.64 -11.27 11.75
CA SER A 74 -5.13 -12.43 11.00
C SER A 74 -3.99 -13.30 10.48
N HIS A 75 -2.85 -12.69 10.13
CA HIS A 75 -1.66 -13.40 9.66
C HIS A 75 -0.94 -14.14 10.80
N LEU A 76 -0.91 -13.61 12.02
CA LEU A 76 -0.28 -14.29 13.17
C LEU A 76 -0.88 -15.67 13.44
N SER A 77 -2.21 -15.80 13.33
CA SER A 77 -2.89 -17.10 13.44
C SER A 77 -2.42 -18.08 12.35
N GLU A 78 -2.29 -17.59 11.11
CA GLU A 78 -1.84 -18.38 9.97
C GLU A 78 -0.36 -18.77 10.10
N VAL A 79 0.50 -17.88 10.60
CA VAL A 79 1.92 -18.14 10.87
C VAL A 79 2.09 -19.20 11.95
N VAL A 80 1.32 -19.11 13.05
CA VAL A 80 1.34 -20.13 14.11
C VAL A 80 0.85 -21.47 13.57
N SER A 81 -0.19 -21.49 12.73
CA SER A 81 -0.66 -22.73 12.08
C SER A 81 0.42 -23.35 11.18
N ARG A 82 1.07 -22.55 10.33
CA ARG A 82 2.16 -23.03 9.44
C ARG A 82 3.38 -23.50 10.24
N MET A 83 3.69 -22.84 11.36
CA MET A 83 4.77 -23.27 12.26
C MET A 83 4.43 -24.61 12.90
N ASN A 84 3.21 -24.78 13.40
CA ASN A 84 2.75 -26.03 13.98
C ASN A 84 2.81 -27.17 12.95
N GLU A 85 2.36 -26.95 11.71
CA GLU A 85 2.49 -27.95 10.64
C GLU A 85 3.94 -28.34 10.36
N LYS A 86 4.87 -27.38 10.33
CA LYS A 86 6.30 -27.67 10.08
C LYS A 86 7.02 -28.37 11.24
N ILE A 87 6.55 -28.19 12.47
CA ILE A 87 7.20 -28.72 13.68
C ILE A 87 6.57 -30.03 14.14
N LEU A 88 5.26 -30.21 13.93
CA LEU A 88 4.47 -31.31 14.48
C LEU A 88 3.88 -32.24 13.40
N GLY A 89 3.95 -31.89 12.13
CA GLY A 89 3.62 -32.74 10.98
C GLY A 89 4.86 -33.36 10.35
#